data_AF-A0A7S1X7Y0-F1
#
_entry.id   AF-A0A7S1X7Y0-F1
#
_cell.length_a   1.000
_cell.length_b   1.000
_cell.length_c   1.000
_cell.angle_alpha   90.00
_cell.angle_beta   90.00
_cell.angle_gamma   90.00
#
_symmetry.space_group_name_H-M   'P 1'
#
loop_
_entity.id
_entity.type
_entity.pdbx_description
1 polymer ?
#
loop_
_entity_poly.entity_id
_entity_poly.type
_entity_poly.pdbx_seq_one_letter_code
_entity_poly.pdbx_strand_id
1 'polypeptide(L)'
;EEVTKVVVGLQVAKKVAEEKEAQVEKAGSVPSLAEAAVRAKQPFFTRLPAGVPVDSRGTMYYNREAGPIPAGNQLVFKAGINGWETIIELEMRAEEDLNKAMKDCEWWSVDIDLSLDVFKVDFVIMSSTSA
;
A
#
# COMPACT_ATOMS: atom_id res chain seq x y z
N GLU A 1 20.28 11.57 14.12
CA GLU A 1 18.96 10.93 13.99
C GLU A 1 18.97 10.13 12.70
N GLU A 2 18.82 8.82 12.80
CA GLU A 2 18.98 7.88 11.69
C GLU A 2 17.60 7.65 11.06
N VAL A 3 17.36 8.24 9.88
CA VAL A 3 16.10 8.10 9.14
C VAL A 3 16.13 6.76 8.42
N THR A 4 15.44 5.76 8.95
CA THR A 4 15.28 4.46 8.30
C THR A 4 14.42 4.61 7.04
N LYS A 5 15.06 4.61 5.86
CA LYS A 5 14.39 4.68 4.55
C LYS A 5 14.10 3.26 4.05
N VAL A 6 12.82 2.88 3.98
CA VAL A 6 12.38 1.67 3.29
C VAL A 6 11.91 2.05 1.89
N VAL A 7 12.71 1.73 0.87
CA VAL A 7 12.35 1.97 -0.54
C VAL A 7 11.77 0.67 -1.12
N VAL A 8 10.48 0.65 -1.41
CA VAL A 8 9.83 -0.47 -2.13
C VAL A 8 9.46 0.01 -3.52
N GLY A 9 10.16 -0.51 -4.54
CA GLY A 9 9.89 -0.17 -5.94
C GLY A 9 8.83 -1.08 -6.54
N LEU A 10 7.71 -0.50 -6.99
CA LEU A 10 6.71 -1.21 -7.77
C LEU A 10 7.09 -1.10 -9.26
N GLN A 11 7.72 -2.12 -9.83
CA GLN A 11 8.01 -2.16 -11.27
C GLN A 11 6.83 -2.78 -12.04
N VAL A 12 6.01 -1.94 -12.67
CA VAL A 12 5.01 -2.41 -13.65
C VAL A 12 5.67 -2.43 -15.03
N ALA A 13 6.26 -3.56 -15.42
CA ALA A 13 6.81 -3.75 -16.76
C ALA A 13 6.32 -5.05 -17.40
N LYS A 14 5.39 -4.88 -18.35
CA LYS A 14 5.18 -5.69 -19.58
C LYS A 14 5.54 -7.19 -19.53
N LYS A 15 5.03 -7.95 -18.57
CA LYS A 15 4.94 -9.42 -18.67
C LYS A 15 3.74 -10.02 -17.91
N VAL A 16 2.69 -9.23 -17.70
CA VAL A 16 1.52 -9.63 -16.89
C VAL A 16 0.28 -9.83 -17.79
N ALA A 17 0.43 -9.90 -19.11
CA ALA A 17 -0.72 -10.03 -20.01
C ALA A 17 -1.32 -11.44 -20.05
N GLU A 18 -0.55 -12.49 -19.73
CA GLU A 18 -1.00 -13.89 -19.82
C GLU A 18 -1.32 -14.55 -18.47
N GLU A 19 -0.91 -13.97 -17.34
CA GLU A 19 -1.38 -14.39 -16.00
C GLU A 19 -2.72 -13.73 -15.60
N LYS A 20 -3.33 -12.98 -16.53
CA LYS A 20 -4.37 -11.98 -16.29
C LYS A 20 -5.77 -12.53 -16.02
N GLU A 21 -6.04 -13.82 -16.21
CA GLU A 21 -7.39 -14.38 -15.96
C GLU A 21 -7.49 -15.13 -14.62
N ALA A 22 -6.39 -15.60 -14.03
CA ALA A 22 -6.44 -16.36 -12.78
C ALA A 22 -6.55 -15.49 -11.50
N GLN A 23 -6.22 -14.20 -11.59
CA GLN A 23 -6.30 -13.29 -10.44
C GLN A 23 -7.64 -12.52 -10.35
N VAL A 24 -8.45 -12.52 -11.42
CA VAL A 24 -9.66 -11.69 -11.52
C VAL A 24 -10.82 -12.26 -10.69
N GLU A 25 -10.82 -13.56 -10.38
CA GLU A 25 -11.87 -14.22 -9.58
C GLU A 25 -11.55 -14.34 -8.07
N LYS A 26 -10.37 -13.88 -7.62
CA LYS A 26 -9.91 -13.95 -6.23
C LYS A 26 -9.59 -12.59 -5.61
N ALA A 27 -10.39 -11.57 -5.90
CA ALA A 27 -10.43 -10.39 -5.04
C ALA A 27 -11.10 -10.77 -3.71
N GLY A 28 -10.35 -11.48 -2.86
CA GLY A 28 -10.78 -11.79 -1.50
C GLY A 28 -11.21 -10.52 -0.78
N SER A 29 -12.10 -10.64 0.19
CA SER A 29 -12.44 -9.52 1.08
C SER A 29 -11.16 -8.95 1.70
N VAL A 30 -11.15 -7.66 2.04
CA VAL A 30 -9.97 -7.00 2.64
C VAL A 30 -9.42 -7.79 3.84
N PRO A 31 -10.25 -8.34 4.75
CA PRO A 31 -9.75 -9.22 5.82
C PRO A 31 -8.99 -10.45 5.31
N SER A 32 -9.48 -11.14 4.28
CA SER A 32 -8.80 -12.32 3.72
C SER A 32 -7.46 -11.98 3.06
N LEU A 33 -7.34 -10.79 2.46
CA LEU A 33 -6.08 -10.29 1.90
C LEU A 33 -5.09 -9.91 3.01
N ALA A 34 -5.58 -9.28 4.07
CA ALA A 34 -4.78 -8.95 5.25
C ALA A 34 -4.23 -10.21 5.94
N GLU A 35 -5.07 -11.23 6.14
CA GLU A 35 -4.65 -12.54 6.66
C GLU A 35 -3.59 -13.21 5.77
N ALA A 36 -3.78 -13.15 4.44
CA ALA A 36 -2.81 -13.68 3.50
C ALA A 36 -1.46 -12.95 3.57
N ALA A 37 -1.48 -11.61 3.66
CA ALA A 37 -0.28 -10.80 3.82
C ALA A 37 0.46 -11.12 5.12
N VAL A 38 -0.25 -11.24 6.25
CA VAL A 38 0.33 -11.64 7.55
C VAL A 38 0.97 -13.02 7.47
N ARG A 39 0.27 -14.00 6.88
CA ARG A 39 0.81 -15.36 6.69
C ARG A 39 2.05 -15.37 5.81
N ALA A 40 2.09 -14.49 4.80
CA ALA A 40 3.24 -14.33 3.90
C ALA A 40 4.36 -13.46 4.52
N LYS A 41 4.18 -12.94 5.73
CA LYS A 41 5.09 -11.97 6.38
C LYS A 41 5.35 -10.74 5.51
N GLN A 42 4.34 -10.33 4.73
CA GLN A 42 4.38 -9.11 3.94
C GLN A 42 3.76 -7.98 4.74
N PRO A 43 4.46 -6.85 4.92
CA PRO A 43 3.95 -5.74 5.73
C PRO A 43 2.93 -4.89 4.97
N PHE A 44 2.64 -5.16 3.71
CA PHE A 44 1.67 -4.40 2.94
C PHE A 44 0.98 -5.26 1.88
N PHE A 45 -0.17 -4.79 1.41
CA PHE A 45 -0.81 -5.29 0.20
C PHE A 45 -1.55 -4.15 -0.50
N THR A 46 -1.85 -4.32 -1.78
CA THR A 46 -2.60 -3.34 -2.58
C THR A 46 -3.90 -3.95 -3.06
N ARG A 47 -4.96 -3.14 -3.08
CA ARG A 47 -6.20 -3.44 -3.77
C ARG A 47 -6.34 -2.49 -4.94
N LEU A 48 -6.28 -3.06 -6.13
CA LEU A 48 -6.54 -2.33 -7.37
C LEU A 48 -7.91 -2.74 -7.91
N PRO A 49 -8.69 -1.81 -8.50
CA PRO A 49 -9.92 -2.17 -9.18
C PRO A 49 -9.61 -3.12 -10.33
N ALA A 50 -10.43 -4.16 -10.48
CA ALA A 50 -10.27 -5.16 -11.53
C ALA A 50 -10.27 -4.49 -12.91
N GLY A 51 -9.29 -4.84 -13.73
CA GLY A 51 -9.14 -4.25 -15.07
C GLY A 51 -8.61 -2.82 -15.10
N VAL A 52 -8.07 -2.31 -13.97
CA VAL A 52 -7.54 -0.94 -13.75
C VAL A 52 -7.90 0.01 -14.90
N PRO A 53 -9.18 0.44 -14.97
CA PRO A 53 -9.53 1.48 -15.91
C PRO A 53 -8.63 2.67 -15.61
N VAL A 54 -8.14 3.25 -16.69
CA VAL A 54 -7.37 4.48 -16.67
C VAL A 54 -8.18 5.55 -15.90
N ASP A 55 -7.54 6.34 -15.05
CA ASP A 55 -8.21 7.27 -14.11
C ASP A 55 -9.02 6.53 -13.02
N SER A 56 -8.35 5.68 -12.24
CA SER A 56 -8.96 4.93 -11.13
C SER A 56 -8.23 5.14 -9.82
N ARG A 57 -8.84 4.69 -8.73
CA ARG A 57 -8.28 4.77 -7.39
C ARG A 57 -7.88 3.39 -6.90
N GLY A 58 -6.62 3.25 -6.49
CA GLY A 58 -6.12 2.08 -5.77
C GLY A 58 -6.06 2.36 -4.27
N THR A 59 -6.17 1.33 -3.44
CA THR A 59 -5.94 1.46 -2.00
C THR A 59 -4.75 0.59 -1.61
N MET A 60 -3.78 1.17 -0.90
CA MET A 60 -2.68 0.42 -0.30
C MET A 60 -2.94 0.27 1.19
N TYR A 61 -2.66 -0.92 1.71
CA TYR A 61 -2.75 -1.26 3.12
C TYR A 61 -1.36 -1.60 3.65
N TYR A 62 -1.04 -1.15 4.85
CA TYR A 62 0.22 -1.38 5.54
C TYR A 62 -0.05 -1.86 6.97
N ASN A 63 0.58 -2.95 7.38
CA ASN A 63 0.58 -3.44 8.74
C ASN A 63 1.83 -2.93 9.46
N ARG A 64 1.64 -2.02 10.40
CA ARG A 64 2.72 -1.43 11.19
C ARG A 64 3.46 -2.47 12.03
N GLU A 65 2.75 -3.43 12.61
CA GLU A 65 3.34 -4.51 13.44
C GLU A 65 4.26 -5.45 12.64
N ALA A 66 4.03 -5.58 11.34
CA ALA A 66 4.88 -6.37 10.45
C ALA A 66 6.04 -5.56 9.85
N GLY A 67 6.07 -4.24 10.06
CA GLY A 67 7.05 -3.33 9.49
C GLY A 67 7.97 -2.70 10.53
N PRO A 68 8.92 -1.85 10.10
CA PRO A 68 9.94 -1.29 10.98
C PRO A 68 9.53 0.01 11.68
N ILE A 69 8.31 0.52 11.45
CA ILE A 69 7.87 1.83 11.97
C ILE A 69 7.31 1.65 13.38
N PRO A 70 7.84 2.37 14.39
CA PRO A 70 7.35 2.28 15.77
C PRO A 70 5.89 2.71 15.93
N ALA A 71 5.27 2.20 17.00
CA ALA A 71 3.91 2.55 17.36
C ALA A 71 3.74 4.02 17.79
N GLY A 72 2.49 4.50 17.76
CA GLY A 72 2.07 5.77 18.38
C GLY A 72 2.03 7.00 17.47
N ASN A 73 2.62 6.94 16.27
CA ASN A 73 2.65 8.09 15.35
C ASN A 73 1.66 7.94 14.20
N GLN A 74 1.16 9.07 13.70
CA GLN A 74 0.44 9.16 12.44
C GLN A 74 1.37 8.75 11.28
N LEU A 75 0.87 7.93 10.37
CA LEU A 75 1.63 7.47 9.22
C LEU A 75 1.39 8.36 8.01
N VAL A 76 2.46 8.62 7.26
CA VAL A 76 2.46 9.36 6.01
C VAL A 76 2.98 8.45 4.91
N PHE A 77 2.21 8.38 3.83
CA PHE A 77 2.58 7.73 2.59
C PHE A 77 3.17 8.79 1.65
N LYS A 78 4.47 8.66 1.38
CA LYS A 78 5.17 9.50 0.41
C LYS A 78 5.37 8.71 -0.87
N ALA A 79 4.67 9.09 -1.93
CA ALA A 79 4.78 8.44 -3.23
C ALA A 79 5.57 9.31 -4.22
N GLY A 80 6.49 8.67 -4.93
CA GLY A 80 7.13 9.17 -6.13
C GLY A 80 6.45 8.60 -7.38
N ILE A 81 5.76 9.46 -8.11
CA ILE A 81 5.12 9.13 -9.39
C ILE A 81 6.17 9.17 -10.49
N ASN A 82 6.14 8.17 -11.37
CA ASN A 82 6.97 8.07 -12.58
C ASN A 82 8.47 8.24 -12.32
N GLY A 83 8.98 7.57 -11.28
CA GLY A 83 10.40 7.67 -10.91
C GLY A 83 10.73 8.93 -10.12
N TRP A 84 9.81 9.37 -9.25
CA TRP A 84 9.95 10.55 -8.38
C TRP A 84 9.93 11.91 -9.11
N GLU A 85 9.47 11.94 -10.36
CA GLU A 85 9.26 13.20 -11.09
C GLU A 85 8.19 14.08 -10.42
N THR A 86 7.16 13.42 -9.88
CA THR A 86 6.15 14.07 -9.04
C THR A 86 6.12 13.38 -7.69
N ILE A 87 6.10 14.16 -6.61
CA ILE A 87 6.05 13.66 -5.24
C ILE A 87 4.72 14.04 -4.62
N ILE A 88 4.03 13.06 -4.06
CA ILE A 88 2.80 13.25 -3.29
C ILE A 88 3.01 12.73 -1.86
N GLU A 89 2.40 13.42 -0.90
CA GLU A 89 2.38 13.01 0.50
C GLU A 89 0.92 12.93 0.94
N LEU A 90 0.54 11.77 1.46
CA LEU A 90 -0.83 11.47 1.87
C LEU A 90 -0.81 10.91 3.29
N GLU A 91 -1.67 11.44 4.15
CA GLU A 91 -1.89 10.84 5.47
C GLU A 91 -2.57 9.49 5.31
N MET A 92 -2.05 8.48 6.00
CA MET A 92 -2.68 7.17 6.06
C MET A 92 -3.78 7.15 7.12
N ARG A 93 -4.81 6.35 6.93
CA ARG A 93 -5.93 6.20 7.87
C ARG A 93 -5.82 4.87 8.59
N ALA A 94 -6.05 4.86 9.90
CA ALA A 94 -6.13 3.61 10.65
C ALA A 94 -7.39 2.82 10.22
N GLU A 95 -7.23 1.53 9.92
CA GLU A 95 -8.33 0.66 9.49
C GLU A 95 -9.00 0.02 10.70
N GLU A 96 -9.92 0.75 11.35
CA GLU A 96 -10.54 0.31 12.60
C GLU A 96 -11.19 -1.08 12.52
N ASP A 97 -11.90 -1.38 11.44
CA ASP A 97 -12.62 -2.65 11.30
C ASP A 97 -11.66 -3.84 11.16
N LEU A 98 -10.56 -3.67 10.42
CA LEU A 98 -9.50 -4.68 10.35
C LEU A 98 -8.78 -4.84 11.68
N ASN A 99 -8.49 -3.74 12.37
CA ASN A 99 -7.80 -3.75 13.67
C ASN A 99 -8.67 -4.35 14.78
N LYS A 100 -10.00 -4.24 14.68
CA LYS A 100 -10.95 -4.95 15.56
C LYS A 100 -11.01 -6.44 15.24
N ALA A 101 -10.93 -6.82 13.96
CA ALA A 101 -11.03 -8.21 13.52
C ALA A 101 -9.73 -9.01 13.72
N MET A 102 -8.57 -8.38 13.61
CA MET A 102 -7.25 -9.02 13.66
C MET A 102 -6.46 -8.51 14.87
N LYS A 103 -6.31 -9.37 15.88
CA LYS A 103 -5.45 -9.07 17.03
C LYS A 103 -3.98 -8.99 16.61
N ASP A 104 -3.21 -8.19 17.34
CA ASP A 104 -1.76 -8.02 17.15
C ASP A 104 -1.37 -7.58 15.73
N CYS A 105 -2.30 -6.92 15.04
CA CYS A 105 -2.06 -6.29 13.75
C CYS A 105 -2.50 -4.83 13.85
N GLU A 106 -1.78 -3.97 13.14
CA GLU A 106 -2.14 -2.58 13.06
C GLU A 106 -2.10 -2.10 11.62
N TRP A 107 -3.26 -2.18 11.00
CA TRP A 107 -3.50 -1.84 9.61
C TRP A 107 -3.80 -0.35 9.44
N TRP A 108 -3.14 0.20 8.44
CA TRP A 108 -3.30 1.56 7.94
C TRP A 108 -3.56 1.49 6.44
N SER A 109 -4.38 2.40 5.90
CA SER A 109 -4.65 2.49 4.48
C SER A 109 -4.40 3.87 3.90
N VAL A 110 -4.18 3.92 2.60
CA VAL A 110 -4.14 5.16 1.82
C VAL A 110 -4.74 4.92 0.45
N ASP A 111 -5.54 5.86 -0.01
CA ASP A 111 -6.05 5.86 -1.37
C ASP A 111 -5.09 6.62 -2.28
N ILE A 112 -4.80 6.04 -3.43
CA ILE A 112 -3.87 6.57 -4.42
C ILE A 112 -4.66 6.73 -5.71
N ASP A 113 -4.71 7.98 -6.20
CA ASP A 113 -5.30 8.28 -7.50
C ASP A 113 -4.30 7.89 -8.60
N LEU A 114 -4.69 6.95 -9.46
CA LEU A 114 -3.92 6.43 -10.59
C LEU A 114 -4.44 7.09 -11.87
N SER A 115 -4.04 8.35 -12.07
CA SER A 115 -4.40 9.11 -13.28
C SER A 115 -3.75 8.51 -14.53
N LEU A 116 -4.19 8.97 -15.72
CA LEU A 116 -3.77 8.45 -17.02
C LEU A 116 -2.26 8.40 -17.22
N ASP A 117 -1.56 9.36 -16.64
CA ASP A 117 -0.12 9.55 -16.83
C ASP A 117 0.71 8.75 -15.83
N VAL A 118 0.07 8.08 -14.85
CA VAL A 118 0.74 7.28 -13.83
C VAL A 118 1.01 5.88 -14.37
N PHE A 119 2.28 5.60 -14.69
CA PHE A 119 2.71 4.24 -15.04
C PHE A 119 3.52 3.57 -13.93
N LYS A 120 4.04 4.34 -12.97
CA LYS A 120 4.81 3.84 -11.83
C LYS A 120 4.56 4.67 -10.58
N VAL A 121 4.37 3.98 -9.45
CA VAL A 121 4.34 4.57 -8.11
C VAL A 121 5.40 3.88 -7.26
N ASP A 122 6.48 4.59 -6.96
CA ASP A 122 7.40 4.22 -5.90
C ASP A 122 6.93 4.87 -4.61
N PHE A 123 7.16 4.25 -3.44
CA PHE A 123 6.72 4.87 -2.19
C PHE A 123 7.63 4.58 -1.00
N VAL A 124 7.49 5.42 0.01
CA VAL A 124 8.05 5.26 1.35
C VAL A 124 6.93 5.56 2.36
N ILE A 125 6.87 4.77 3.43
CA ILE A 125 6.00 5.04 4.57
C ILE A 125 6.87 5.59 5.70
N MET A 126 6.41 6.65 6.34
CA MET A 126 7.12 7.30 7.43
C MET A 126 6.16 7.69 8.54
N SER A 127 6.65 7.78 9.78
CA SER A 127 5.92 8.42 10.86
C SER A 127 6.02 9.94 10.70
N SER A 128 4.90 10.66 10.81
CA SER A 128 4.97 12.10 11.00
C SER A 128 5.56 12.35 12.39
N THR A 129 6.84 12.68 12.43
CA THR A 129 7.45 13.17 13.66
C THR A 129 6.95 14.61 13.80
N SER A 130 6.03 14.87 14.72
CA SER A 130 5.76 16.24 15.14
C SER A 130 7.05 16.75 15.78
N ALA A 131 7.79 17.56 15.02
CA ALA A 131 8.93 18.33 15.54
C ALA A 131 8.45 19.35 16.59
#